data_AF-A0A2N5JRN5-F1
#
_entry.id   AF-A0A2N5JRN5-F1
#
_cell.length_a   1.000
_cell.length_b   1.000
_cell.length_c   1.000
_cell.angle_alpha   90.00
_cell.angle_beta   90.00
_cell.angle_gamma   90.00
#
_symmetry.space_group_name_H-M   'P 1'
#
loop_
_entity.id
_entity.type
_entity.pdbx_description
1 polymer ?
#
loop_
_entity_poly.entity_id
_entity_poly.type
_entity_poly.pdbx_seq_one_letter_code
_entity_poly.pdbx_strand_id
1 'polypeptide(L)' 'MAVPKKRTSKAKSATRKAVWKQKAQKAAQKAMSLGKAILTGNNRSFIYPQAETEDEGE' A
#
# COMPACT_ATOMS: atom_id res chain seq x y z
N MET A 1 -29.91 -16.02 -18.31
CA MET A 1 -28.86 -15.24 -17.62
C MET A 1 -29.42 -13.89 -17.23
N ALA A 2 -29.08 -13.36 -16.06
CA ALA A 2 -29.56 -12.05 -15.63
C ALA A 2 -28.89 -10.94 -16.43
N VAL A 3 -29.69 -10.03 -17.00
CA VAL A 3 -29.22 -8.85 -17.73
C VAL A 3 -29.74 -7.58 -17.06
N PRO A 4 -28.92 -6.51 -16.98
CA PRO A 4 -29.35 -5.26 -16.39
C PRO A 4 -30.41 -4.59 -17.26
N LYS A 5 -31.58 -4.34 -16.69
CA LYS A 5 -32.70 -3.70 -17.41
C LYS A 5 -32.39 -2.25 -17.80
N LYS A 6 -31.58 -1.56 -17.00
CA LYS A 6 -31.17 -0.16 -17.19
C LYS A 6 -29.70 0.02 -16.78
N ARG A 7 -29.04 0.99 -17.40
CA ARG A 7 -27.69 1.41 -17.02
C ARG A 7 -27.71 2.02 -15.62
N THR A 8 -26.67 1.76 -14.83
CA THR A 8 -26.49 2.39 -13.53
C THR A 8 -26.15 3.88 -13.68
N SER A 9 -26.69 4.72 -12.79
CA SER A 9 -26.42 6.16 -12.81
C SER A 9 -24.92 6.47 -12.75
N LYS A 10 -24.54 7.65 -13.25
CA LYS A 10 -23.15 8.13 -13.21
C LYS A 10 -22.61 8.13 -11.77
N ALA A 11 -23.40 8.63 -10.82
CA ALA A 11 -23.05 8.66 -9.40
C ALA A 11 -22.74 7.26 -8.84
N LYS A 12 -23.66 6.29 -8.99
CA LYS A 12 -23.46 4.92 -8.47
C LYS A 12 -22.26 4.20 -9.11
N SER A 13 -21.94 4.54 -10.35
CA SER A 13 -20.77 3.98 -11.05
C SER A 13 -19.46 4.63 -10.55
N ALA A 14 -19.47 5.95 -10.31
CA ALA A 14 -18.34 6.68 -9.75
C ALA A 14 -18.02 6.26 -8.31
N THR A 15 -19.03 6.09 -7.45
CA THR A 15 -18.83 5.63 -6.06
C THR A 15 -18.14 4.26 -6.02
N ARG A 16 -18.54 3.31 -6.88
CA ARG A 16 -17.89 2.00 -6.97
C ARG A 16 -16.42 2.11 -7.39
N LYS A 17 -16.10 3.00 -8.33
CA LYS A 17 -14.70 3.29 -8.73
C LYS A 17 -13.91 3.95 -7.59
N ALA A 18 -14.52 4.85 -6.82
CA ALA A 18 -13.89 5.51 -5.68
C ALA A 18 -13.49 4.50 -4.60
N VAL A 19 -14.38 3.55 -4.27
CA VAL A 19 -14.09 2.46 -3.33
C VAL A 19 -12.89 1.62 -3.78
N TRP A 20 -12.79 1.32 -5.08
CA TRP A 20 -11.63 0.61 -5.62
C TRP A 20 -10.33 1.41 -5.48
N LYS A 21 -10.36 2.71 -5.80
CA LYS A 21 -9.20 3.62 -5.65
C LYS A 21 -8.78 3.82 -4.19
N GLN A 22 -9.72 3.83 -3.25
CA GLN A 22 -9.44 3.99 -1.82
C GLN A 22 -8.56 2.86 -1.27
N LYS A 23 -8.64 1.66 -1.84
CA LYS A 23 -7.75 0.54 -1.46
C LYS A 23 -6.28 0.87 -1.74
N ALA A 24 -5.99 1.45 -2.91
CA ALA A 24 -4.65 1.88 -3.29
C ALA A 24 -4.14 2.99 -2.36
N GLN A 25 -4.99 3.96 -2.02
CA GLN A 25 -4.64 5.02 -1.06
C GLN A 25 -4.22 4.45 0.31
N LYS A 26 -4.97 3.47 0.84
CA LYS A 26 -4.62 2.80 2.10
C LYS A 26 -3.29 2.05 2.01
N ALA A 27 -3.01 1.39 0.88
CA ALA A 27 -1.75 0.71 0.66
C ALA A 27 -0.58 1.71 0.60
N ALA A 28 -0.74 2.83 -0.11
CA ALA A 28 0.27 3.89 -0.20
C ALA A 28 0.60 4.50 1.17
N GLN A 29 -0.41 4.75 2.01
CA GLN A 29 -0.20 5.27 3.36
C GLN A 29 0.63 4.30 4.22
N LYS A 30 0.32 3.00 4.16
CA LYS A 30 1.11 1.98 4.86
C LYS A 30 2.54 1.92 4.34
N ALA A 31 2.73 1.87 3.02
CA ALA A 31 4.06 1.84 2.40
C ALA A 31 4.92 3.05 2.82
N MET A 32 4.35 4.26 2.83
CA MET A 32 5.04 5.47 3.30
C MET A 32 5.45 5.37 4.77
N SER A 33 4.55 4.89 5.66
CA SER A 33 4.89 4.71 7.07
C SER A 33 6.00 3.67 7.27
N LEU A 34 5.97 2.60 6.49
CA LEU A 34 6.99 1.55 6.52
C LEU A 34 8.35 2.08 6.05
N GLY A 35 8.39 2.80 4.93
CA GLY A 35 9.63 3.39 4.42
C GLY A 35 10.29 4.32 5.44
N LYS A 36 9.52 5.17 6.12
CA LYS A 36 10.05 6.03 7.19
C LYS A 36 10.60 5.22 8.38
N ALA A 37 9.92 4.14 8.76
CA ALA A 37 10.36 3.28 9.85
C ALA A 37 11.67 2.53 9.51
N ILE A 38 11.85 2.15 8.23
CA ILE A 38 13.08 1.52 7.75
C ILE A 38 14.23 2.53 7.77
N LEU A 39 14.03 3.72 7.18
CA LEU A 39 15.08 4.74 7.04
C LEU A 39 15.60 5.28 8.38
N THR A 40 14.76 5.27 9.42
CA THR A 40 15.16 5.78 10.74
C THR A 40 15.96 4.79 11.57
N GLY A 41 16.05 3.50 11.19
CA GLY A 41 16.81 2.47 11.92
C GLY A 41 16.28 2.13 13.33
N ASN A 42 15.35 2.92 13.86
CA ASN A 42 14.84 2.79 15.24
C ASN A 42 13.81 1.67 15.43
N ASN A 43 13.33 1.04 14.34
CA ASN A 43 12.31 0.03 14.42
C ASN A 43 12.89 -1.36 14.67
N ARG A 44 12.63 -1.92 15.87
CA ARG A 44 13.09 -3.25 16.31
C ARG A 44 12.29 -4.43 15.75
N SER A 45 11.19 -4.19 15.03
CA SER A 45 10.31 -5.25 14.54
C SER A 45 10.71 -5.85 13.19
N PHE A 46 11.50 -5.13 12.38
CA PHE A 46 11.94 -5.62 11.07
C PHE A 46 13.25 -6.39 11.21
N ILE A 47 13.28 -7.61 10.67
CA ILE A 47 14.50 -8.42 10.55
C ILE A 47 14.99 -8.25 9.12
N TYR A 48 16.17 -7.64 8.97
CA TYR A 48 16.84 -7.54 7.68
C TYR A 48 17.85 -8.67 7.57
N PRO A 49 17.84 -9.49 6.51
CA PRO A 49 18.97 -10.37 6.24
C PRO A 49 20.18 -9.47 5.99
N GLN A 50 21.14 -9.50 6.90
CA GLN A 50 22.44 -8.89 6.68
C GLN A 50 23.07 -9.65 5.51
N ALA A 51 23.36 -8.98 4.40
CA ALA A 51 24.30 -9.54 3.45
C ALA A 51 25.63 -9.59 4.19
N GLU A 52 26.32 -10.72 4.16
CA GLU A 52 27.70 -10.78 4.64
C GLU A 52 28.54 -9.90 3.70
N THR A 53 28.64 -8.62 4.05
CA THR A 53 29.66 -7.73 3.55
C THR A 53 30.62 -7.52 4.70
N GLU A 54 31.77 -8.16 4.55
CA GLU A 54 33.00 -7.91 5.25
C GLU A 54 33.21 -6.39 5.48
N ASP A 55 33.64 -6.06 6.70
CA ASP A 55 34.53 -4.94 7.03
C ASP A 55 34.09 -3.51 6.62
N GLU A 56 33.65 -2.72 7.60
CA GLU A 56 34.20 -1.38 7.80
C GLU A 56 34.39 -1.15 9.30
N GLY A 57 35.58 -1.46 9.79
CA GLY A 57 36.12 -0.83 10.99
C GLY A 57 36.32 0.67 10.78
N GLU A 58 35.69 1.48 11.64
CA GLU A 58 36.25 2.56 12.47
C GLU A 58 35.14 3.11 13.40
#